data_AF-A0A150R3C1-F1
#
_entry.id   AF-A0A150R3C1-F1
#
_cell.length_a   1.000
_cell.length_b   1.000
_cell.length_c   1.000
_cell.angle_alpha   90.00
_cell.angle_beta   90.00
_cell.angle_gamma   90.00
#
_symmetry.space_group_name_H-M   'P 1'
#
loop_
_entity.id
_entity.type
_entity.pdbx_description
1 polymer ?
#
loop_
_entity_poly.entity_id
_entity_poly.type
_entity_poly.pdbx_seq_one_letter_code
_entity_poly.pdbx_strand_id
1 'polypeptide(L)'
;MSGCTGSANCTNESWGVDLNDNTGFSWSVAGGAGGGADLYVKVAVLSQTRAMSLWLNGSQISVITTTATESPRPTGKEFGPFPVTLQAGTNTVELRDTQGTTEFDVHSLRVEPTSAGDDEFETGLWRLMSRADRGTLTRDDFTGQLVGADYTGDDHQHWRLVGVGTNKYRFVHEDTGQCLVASSGTTVLGSCSGSAAEWTVDTLRARTVDRPALYHLRSNANSCAVPNGGAQPTLGTCNDSARWYLEPVGFGERFASVEFDLHGLLLVKPNTNVPGVTQGSLSTSVVDAVQIAFEDRVAYWLELITDGRVAWHGSSVVSNDPITSLTVAGGNYLPAAINLQQDVQSFVPRGQYDTVQVFFTPGNSVTGGWGWGPGSSYESNYTLWTTVNGKNTVASEWLSTVDSEPAEVFIHEPMHGLDGFYQELGIPLPEGPDGPLHGSEANRYVKSLTPGRSYLHWYRDYWLGTVIASDDTYRGYGPRAFAEITPRDYALSSAVDEYKIVQHTSGKCFVPQGGATMPADDTPLVLSSSCSTLASSFRVLASGLLKHVPSGMCVHPNQGTAYNDVGLILNGYCGPEARLSFDVTSGGSLQNSETGRCVHPQGGSATPAEGTSLIFHDGCDEARLRFDFVLQ
;
A
#
# COMPACT_ATOMS: atom_id res chain seq x y z
N MET A 1 -20.96 -13.81 13.13
CA MET A 1 -22.33 -13.49 12.66
C MET A 1 -23.13 -12.89 13.81
N SER A 2 -23.16 -11.56 13.91
CA SER A 2 -24.06 -10.83 14.81
C SER A 2 -24.68 -9.71 13.97
N GLY A 3 -25.97 -9.82 13.64
CA GLY A 3 -26.64 -8.83 12.82
C GLY A 3 -27.94 -9.28 12.17
N CYS A 4 -28.20 -10.58 11.98
CA CYS A 4 -29.45 -10.99 11.32
C CYS A 4 -30.69 -10.64 12.16
N THR A 5 -31.72 -10.07 11.52
CA THR A 5 -32.99 -9.71 12.14
C THR A 5 -34.17 -10.31 11.34
N GLY A 6 -35.30 -10.57 12.00
CA GLY A 6 -36.57 -10.84 11.29
C GLY A 6 -36.90 -12.28 10.87
N SER A 7 -35.95 -13.21 10.62
CA SER A 7 -36.22 -14.66 10.41
C SER A 7 -34.92 -15.51 10.28
N ALA A 8 -35.03 -16.85 10.18
CA ALA A 8 -33.98 -17.85 10.46
C ALA A 8 -33.01 -18.20 9.30
N ASN A 9 -33.15 -17.60 8.12
CA ASN A 9 -32.45 -18.02 6.88
C ASN A 9 -31.37 -17.02 6.42
N CYS A 10 -30.59 -16.49 7.37
CA CYS A 10 -29.47 -15.58 7.11
C CYS A 10 -28.19 -16.41 6.98
N THR A 11 -27.65 -16.54 5.77
CA THR A 11 -26.49 -17.41 5.52
C THR A 11 -25.28 -16.56 5.18
N ASN A 12 -24.19 -16.76 5.91
CA ASN A 12 -22.92 -16.14 5.54
C ASN A 12 -22.28 -16.94 4.41
N GLU A 13 -22.12 -16.28 3.27
CA GLU A 13 -21.44 -16.81 2.10
C GLU A 13 -20.10 -16.11 1.94
N SER A 14 -19.14 -16.71 1.24
CA SER A 14 -17.77 -16.18 1.12
C SER A 14 -17.69 -14.77 0.52
N TRP A 15 -18.79 -14.26 -0.05
CA TRP A 15 -18.88 -13.02 -0.80
C TRP A 15 -19.97 -12.08 -0.25
N GLY A 16 -20.66 -12.41 0.85
CA GLY A 16 -21.70 -11.57 1.44
C GLY A 16 -22.61 -12.35 2.40
N VAL A 17 -23.54 -11.65 3.05
CA VAL A 17 -24.63 -12.29 3.82
C VAL A 17 -25.87 -12.34 2.94
N ASP A 18 -26.30 -13.55 2.61
CA ASP A 18 -27.51 -13.80 1.85
C ASP A 18 -28.74 -13.62 2.73
N LEU A 19 -29.63 -12.70 2.34
CA LEU A 19 -30.87 -12.39 3.03
C LEU A 19 -32.05 -12.96 2.24
N ASN A 20 -32.58 -14.09 2.73
CA ASN A 20 -33.74 -14.77 2.16
C ASN A 20 -34.99 -14.63 3.06
N ASP A 21 -36.18 -14.87 2.51
CA ASP A 21 -37.41 -15.09 3.29
C ASP A 21 -37.73 -14.02 4.35
N ASN A 22 -37.79 -12.74 3.95
CA ASN A 22 -38.06 -11.61 4.83
C ASN A 22 -37.00 -11.39 5.94
N THR A 23 -35.78 -11.90 5.76
CA THR A 23 -34.68 -11.58 6.69
C THR A 23 -34.15 -10.17 6.48
N GLY A 24 -33.71 -9.56 7.57
CA GLY A 24 -32.95 -8.32 7.57
C GLY A 24 -31.55 -8.52 8.14
N PHE A 25 -30.75 -7.46 8.04
CA PHE A 25 -29.42 -7.41 8.61
C PHE A 25 -29.23 -6.09 9.34
N SER A 26 -28.64 -6.14 10.53
CA SER A 26 -28.39 -5.00 11.41
C SER A 26 -26.91 -4.87 11.72
N TRP A 27 -26.40 -3.65 11.61
CA TRP A 27 -25.09 -3.24 12.08
C TRP A 27 -25.23 -2.38 13.32
N SER A 28 -24.29 -2.55 14.25
CA SER A 28 -24.06 -1.62 15.35
C SER A 28 -23.01 -0.61 14.90
N VAL A 29 -23.36 0.67 14.86
CA VAL A 29 -22.51 1.77 14.36
C VAL A 29 -22.20 2.72 15.51
N ALA A 30 -20.93 2.99 15.77
CA ALA A 30 -20.52 4.01 16.73
C ALA A 30 -20.80 5.40 16.15
N GLY A 31 -21.50 6.26 16.90
CA GLY A 31 -21.82 7.63 16.53
C GLY A 31 -20.95 8.69 17.19
N GLY A 32 -20.02 8.32 18.08
CA GLY A 32 -19.19 9.28 18.81
C GLY A 32 -20.03 10.29 19.59
N ALA A 33 -19.78 11.59 19.39
CA ALA A 33 -20.57 12.70 19.94
C ALA A 33 -21.91 12.94 19.20
N GLY A 34 -22.21 12.17 18.14
CA GLY A 34 -23.31 12.40 17.21
C GLY A 34 -22.91 13.37 16.08
N GLY A 35 -23.76 13.48 15.06
CA GLY A 35 -23.48 14.39 13.92
C GLY A 35 -24.02 13.89 12.60
N GLY A 36 -23.83 14.69 11.55
CA GLY A 36 -24.18 14.27 10.19
C GLY A 36 -23.23 13.19 9.68
N ALA A 37 -23.77 12.21 8.96
CA ALA A 37 -23.02 11.15 8.30
C ALA A 37 -23.69 10.74 6.99
N ASP A 38 -22.93 10.14 6.08
CA ASP A 38 -23.43 9.48 4.87
C ASP A 38 -23.27 7.97 5.03
N LEU A 39 -24.35 7.23 4.79
CA LEU A 39 -24.32 5.78 4.73
C LEU A 39 -24.14 5.32 3.27
N TYR A 40 -23.33 4.30 3.09
CA TYR A 40 -23.16 3.58 1.83
C TYR A 40 -23.33 2.08 2.09
N VAL A 41 -24.15 1.41 1.29
CA VAL A 41 -24.46 -0.01 1.46
C VAL A 41 -24.15 -0.74 0.17
N LYS A 42 -23.26 -1.74 0.24
CA LYS A 42 -22.94 -2.60 -0.90
C LYS A 42 -23.81 -3.84 -0.88
N VAL A 43 -24.51 -4.07 -1.98
CA VAL A 43 -25.51 -5.13 -2.11
C VAL A 43 -25.37 -5.85 -3.44
N ALA A 44 -25.80 -7.11 -3.50
CA ALA A 44 -25.92 -7.87 -4.73
C ALA A 44 -27.29 -8.57 -4.81
N VAL A 45 -27.73 -8.88 -6.03
CA VAL A 45 -28.99 -9.59 -6.24
C VAL A 45 -28.82 -10.63 -7.35
N LEU A 46 -29.38 -11.82 -7.17
CA LEU A 46 -29.24 -12.91 -8.15
C LEU A 46 -30.12 -12.71 -9.38
N SER A 47 -31.36 -12.25 -9.20
CA SER A 47 -32.31 -12.13 -10.30
C SER A 47 -33.40 -11.08 -10.06
N GLN A 48 -33.97 -10.57 -11.16
CA GLN A 48 -35.05 -9.59 -11.19
C GLN A 48 -34.68 -8.25 -10.54
N THR A 49 -35.66 -7.37 -10.38
CA THR A 49 -35.55 -6.17 -9.55
C THR A 49 -35.90 -6.53 -8.10
N ARG A 50 -35.09 -6.07 -7.15
CA ARG A 50 -35.29 -6.28 -5.73
C ARG A 50 -35.20 -4.95 -4.99
N ALA A 51 -35.84 -4.87 -3.84
CA ALA A 51 -35.84 -3.66 -3.02
C ALA A 51 -35.76 -3.99 -1.53
N MET A 52 -34.88 -3.33 -0.78
CA MET A 52 -34.84 -3.42 0.68
C MET A 52 -34.87 -2.03 1.30
N SER A 53 -35.54 -1.92 2.45
CA SER A 53 -35.61 -0.65 3.18
C SER A 53 -34.40 -0.50 4.10
N LEU A 54 -33.76 0.66 4.06
CA LEU A 54 -32.65 1.06 4.93
C LEU A 54 -33.20 1.85 6.12
N TRP A 55 -32.81 1.48 7.33
CA TRP A 55 -33.27 2.06 8.59
C TRP A 55 -32.10 2.50 9.46
N LEU A 56 -32.31 3.56 10.24
CA LEU A 56 -31.42 4.03 11.29
C LEU A 56 -32.23 4.23 12.57
N ASN A 57 -31.81 3.61 13.67
CA ASN A 57 -32.43 3.70 15.00
C ASN A 57 -33.95 3.51 14.94
N GLY A 58 -34.41 2.52 14.17
CA GLY A 58 -35.82 2.21 14.01
C GLY A 58 -36.63 3.16 13.11
N SER A 59 -36.00 4.13 12.45
CA SER A 59 -36.62 5.00 11.43
C SER A 59 -36.15 4.65 10.02
N GLN A 60 -37.08 4.57 9.06
CA GLN A 60 -36.73 4.28 7.67
C GLN A 60 -36.09 5.52 7.01
N ILE A 61 -34.90 5.34 6.46
CA ILE A 61 -34.13 6.38 5.78
C ILE A 61 -34.36 6.34 4.28
N SER A 62 -34.32 5.14 3.67
CA SER A 62 -34.42 4.99 2.21
C SER A 62 -34.94 3.60 1.82
N VAL A 63 -35.14 3.38 0.52
CA VAL A 63 -35.35 2.07 -0.08
C VAL A 63 -34.31 1.88 -1.18
N ILE A 64 -33.43 0.90 -1.00
CA ILE A 64 -32.45 0.51 -2.01
C ILE A 64 -33.16 -0.40 -2.99
N THR A 65 -33.26 0.02 -4.26
CA THR A 65 -33.84 -0.78 -5.34
C THR A 65 -32.78 -1.02 -6.40
N THR A 66 -32.57 -2.27 -6.80
CA THR A 66 -31.54 -2.66 -7.77
C THR A 66 -31.96 -3.87 -8.59
N THR A 67 -31.18 -4.20 -9.61
CA THR A 67 -31.38 -5.35 -10.50
C THR A 67 -30.13 -6.22 -10.59
N ALA A 68 -30.29 -7.47 -11.03
CA ALA A 68 -29.16 -8.38 -11.23
C ALA A 68 -28.16 -7.91 -12.30
N THR A 69 -28.51 -6.92 -13.13
CA THR A 69 -27.58 -6.28 -14.07
C THR A 69 -26.84 -5.12 -13.42
N GLU A 70 -27.49 -4.37 -12.54
CA GLU A 70 -26.92 -3.20 -11.88
C GLU A 70 -26.03 -3.57 -10.68
N SER A 71 -26.41 -4.62 -9.95
CA SER A 71 -25.68 -5.16 -8.79
C SER A 71 -25.60 -6.70 -8.88
N PRO A 72 -24.85 -7.25 -9.86
CA PRO A 72 -24.79 -8.69 -10.08
C PRO A 72 -24.14 -9.42 -8.91
N ARG A 73 -24.62 -10.62 -8.56
CA ARG A 73 -23.83 -11.57 -7.78
C ARG A 73 -22.59 -12.04 -8.58
N PRO A 74 -21.43 -12.24 -7.94
CA PRO A 74 -21.12 -11.99 -6.53
C PRO A 74 -20.49 -10.61 -6.27
N THR A 75 -20.40 -9.71 -7.26
CA THR A 75 -19.60 -8.48 -7.13
C THR A 75 -20.36 -7.35 -6.45
N GLY A 76 -21.68 -7.27 -6.65
CA GLY A 76 -22.56 -6.25 -6.10
C GLY A 76 -22.29 -4.83 -6.60
N LYS A 77 -23.05 -3.87 -6.07
CA LYS A 77 -22.85 -2.44 -6.27
C LYS A 77 -23.10 -1.70 -4.96
N GLU A 78 -22.33 -0.64 -4.72
CA GLU A 78 -22.53 0.24 -3.59
C GLU A 78 -23.60 1.31 -3.90
N PHE A 79 -24.53 1.49 -2.96
CA PHE A 79 -25.59 2.50 -3.02
C PHE A 79 -25.41 3.52 -1.90
N GLY A 80 -25.56 4.79 -2.25
CA GLY A 80 -25.35 5.95 -1.38
C GLY A 80 -24.92 7.16 -2.23
N PRO A 81 -24.57 8.29 -1.60
CA PRO A 81 -24.67 8.55 -0.16
C PRO A 81 -26.13 8.61 0.30
N PHE A 82 -26.41 8.09 1.49
CA PHE A 82 -27.66 8.32 2.22
C PHE A 82 -27.37 9.22 3.43
N PRO A 83 -27.67 10.53 3.34
CA PRO A 83 -27.43 11.45 4.43
C PRO A 83 -28.29 11.10 5.64
N VAL A 84 -27.65 11.01 6.80
CA VAL A 84 -28.27 10.71 8.09
C VAL A 84 -27.69 11.59 9.21
N THR A 85 -28.33 11.55 10.37
CA THR A 85 -27.78 12.14 11.60
C THR A 85 -27.66 11.04 12.64
N LEU A 86 -26.42 10.73 13.03
CA LEU A 86 -26.13 9.76 14.09
C LEU A 86 -26.35 10.39 15.46
N GLN A 87 -26.91 9.60 16.38
CA GLN A 87 -26.98 9.95 17.79
C GLN A 87 -25.64 9.69 18.46
N ALA A 88 -25.34 10.42 19.53
CA ALA A 88 -24.19 10.14 20.38
C ALA A 88 -24.26 8.71 20.95
N GLY A 89 -23.11 8.04 21.05
CA GLY A 89 -23.04 6.65 21.51
C GLY A 89 -23.28 5.64 20.38
N THR A 90 -24.13 4.64 20.60
CA THR A 90 -24.35 3.53 19.65
C THR A 90 -25.63 3.74 18.84
N ASN A 91 -25.52 3.57 17.53
CA ASN A 91 -26.62 3.60 16.58
C ASN A 91 -26.84 2.19 16.00
N THR A 92 -28.05 1.91 15.55
CA THR A 92 -28.40 0.69 14.84
C THR A 92 -28.79 1.02 13.41
N VAL A 93 -28.04 0.52 12.44
CA VAL A 93 -28.38 0.59 11.01
C VAL A 93 -28.93 -0.75 10.60
N GLU A 94 -30.04 -0.79 9.87
CA GLU A 94 -30.67 -2.03 9.45
C GLU A 94 -31.08 -2.00 7.98
N LEU A 95 -30.84 -3.09 7.26
CA LEU A 95 -31.63 -3.46 6.10
C LEU A 95 -32.77 -4.35 6.55
N ARG A 96 -34.00 -3.95 6.18
CA ARG A 96 -35.20 -4.72 6.46
C ARG A 96 -35.89 -5.05 5.15
N ASP A 97 -36.27 -6.31 5.03
CA ASP A 97 -37.16 -6.74 3.97
C ASP A 97 -38.61 -6.37 4.28
N THR A 98 -38.94 -5.09 4.11
CA THR A 98 -40.32 -4.63 4.16
C THR A 98 -41.02 -4.71 2.80
N GLN A 99 -40.33 -5.22 1.78
CA GLN A 99 -40.78 -5.22 0.39
C GLN A 99 -41.10 -6.63 -0.14
N GLY A 100 -40.86 -7.68 0.65
CA GLY A 100 -41.14 -9.07 0.30
C GLY A 100 -40.13 -9.65 -0.68
N THR A 101 -38.84 -9.37 -0.50
CA THR A 101 -37.76 -9.87 -1.35
C THR A 101 -37.37 -11.30 -1.01
N THR A 102 -37.29 -12.14 -2.03
CA THR A 102 -36.90 -13.54 -1.87
C THR A 102 -35.39 -13.76 -1.84
N GLU A 103 -34.57 -12.80 -2.29
CA GLU A 103 -33.12 -12.99 -2.47
C GLU A 103 -32.39 -11.64 -2.63
N PHE A 104 -31.59 -11.25 -1.64
CA PHE A 104 -30.85 -9.99 -1.59
C PHE A 104 -29.60 -10.12 -0.70
N ASP A 105 -28.41 -9.84 -1.23
CA ASP A 105 -27.17 -9.97 -0.46
C ASP A 105 -26.71 -8.64 0.08
N VAL A 106 -26.18 -8.68 1.29
CA VAL A 106 -25.46 -7.57 1.86
C VAL A 106 -23.98 -7.89 2.01
N HIS A 107 -23.14 -7.02 1.47
CA HIS A 107 -21.69 -7.21 1.48
C HIS A 107 -21.08 -6.37 2.61
N SER A 108 -21.40 -5.08 2.64
CA SER A 108 -20.81 -4.16 3.59
C SER A 108 -21.68 -2.92 3.82
N LEU A 109 -21.45 -2.28 4.97
CA LEU A 109 -21.91 -0.95 5.32
C LEU A 109 -20.67 -0.08 5.54
N ARG A 110 -20.61 1.06 4.86
CA ARG A 110 -19.60 2.10 5.06
C ARG A 110 -20.31 3.36 5.55
N VAL A 111 -19.75 4.00 6.58
CA VAL A 111 -20.32 5.19 7.23
C VAL A 111 -19.27 6.28 7.21
N GLU A 112 -19.59 7.43 6.62
CA GLU A 112 -18.67 8.57 6.53
C GLU A 112 -19.24 9.76 7.28
N PRO A 113 -18.53 10.38 8.24
CA PRO A 113 -18.97 11.62 8.86
C PRO A 113 -19.05 12.75 7.83
N THR A 114 -20.15 13.51 7.80
CA THR A 114 -20.27 14.69 6.90
C THR A 114 -19.61 15.94 7.48
N SER A 115 -19.20 15.89 8.74
CA SER A 115 -18.41 16.92 9.43
C SER A 115 -17.36 16.23 10.29
N ALA A 116 -16.09 16.60 10.12
CA ALA A 116 -15.06 16.37 11.14
C ALA A 116 -15.61 16.93 12.45
N GLY A 117 -15.85 16.06 13.44
CA GLY A 117 -16.37 16.51 14.73
C GLY A 117 -15.39 17.52 15.34
N ASP A 118 -15.90 18.49 16.09
CA ASP A 118 -15.05 19.43 16.84
C ASP A 118 -14.02 18.68 17.74
N ASP A 119 -14.34 17.44 18.13
CA ASP A 119 -13.46 16.54 18.89
C ASP A 119 -12.23 16.04 18.11
N GLU A 120 -12.30 15.89 16.77
CA GLU A 120 -11.15 15.41 15.95
C GLU A 120 -10.01 16.42 16.06
N PHE A 121 -10.32 17.71 15.89
CA PHE A 121 -9.32 18.79 15.87
C PHE A 121 -8.60 18.98 17.21
N GLU A 122 -9.28 18.73 18.33
CA GLU A 122 -8.76 19.07 19.66
C GLU A 122 -7.82 17.99 20.26
N THR A 123 -7.80 16.77 19.72
CA THR A 123 -7.06 15.64 20.34
C THR A 123 -5.66 15.40 19.75
N GLY A 124 -5.26 16.11 18.69
CA GLY A 124 -4.07 15.79 17.90
C GLY A 124 -3.09 16.94 17.60
N LEU A 125 -1.94 16.56 17.02
CA LEU A 125 -1.07 17.47 16.28
C LEU A 125 -1.50 17.48 14.82
N TRP A 126 -1.36 18.63 14.16
CA TRP A 126 -1.87 18.86 12.82
C TRP A 126 -0.82 19.45 11.90
N ARG A 127 -0.84 19.01 10.64
CA ARG A 127 -0.10 19.57 9.51
C ARG A 127 -1.06 20.40 8.66
N LEU A 128 -0.72 21.67 8.44
CA LEU A 128 -1.43 22.55 7.52
C LEU A 128 -0.69 22.55 6.18
N MET A 129 -1.30 22.00 5.14
CA MET A 129 -0.68 21.89 3.82
C MET A 129 -1.49 22.65 2.77
N SER A 130 -0.82 23.47 1.98
CA SER A 130 -1.43 24.25 0.92
C SER A 130 -1.90 23.35 -0.23
N ARG A 131 -3.13 23.54 -0.70
CA ARG A 131 -3.62 22.80 -1.88
C ARG A 131 -2.92 23.21 -3.18
N ALA A 132 -2.45 24.45 -3.27
CA ALA A 132 -1.93 25.00 -4.52
C ALA A 132 -0.56 24.41 -4.91
N ASP A 133 0.30 24.17 -3.92
CA ASP A 133 1.70 23.75 -4.12
C ASP A 133 2.10 22.54 -3.27
N ARG A 134 1.21 22.04 -2.40
CA ARG A 134 1.46 20.97 -1.41
C ARG A 134 2.54 21.33 -0.38
N GLY A 135 2.88 22.61 -0.24
CA GLY A 135 3.81 23.09 0.79
C GLY A 135 3.14 23.07 2.17
N THR A 136 3.88 22.61 3.18
CA THR A 136 3.46 22.65 4.59
C THR A 136 3.75 24.01 5.20
N LEU A 137 2.79 24.56 5.95
CA LEU A 137 2.97 25.79 6.71
C LEU A 137 4.00 25.57 7.82
N THR A 138 5.18 26.14 7.61
CA THR A 138 6.40 25.88 8.36
C THR A 138 6.90 27.17 8.97
N ARG A 139 7.42 27.12 10.19
CA ARG A 139 8.28 28.18 10.71
C ARG A 139 9.70 27.98 10.19
N ASP A 140 10.19 28.94 9.43
CA ASP A 140 11.60 28.95 9.01
C ASP A 140 12.51 29.16 10.22
N ASP A 141 13.43 28.22 10.46
CA ASP A 141 14.25 28.22 11.68
C ASP A 141 15.21 29.41 11.77
N PHE A 142 15.60 29.96 10.62
CA PHE A 142 16.58 31.05 10.55
C PHE A 142 15.93 32.43 10.73
N THR A 143 14.82 32.68 10.04
CA THR A 143 14.11 33.97 10.02
C THR A 143 12.99 34.03 11.06
N GLY A 144 12.49 32.88 11.50
CA GLY A 144 11.31 32.76 12.38
C GLY A 144 9.98 33.09 11.67
N GLN A 145 9.99 33.33 10.36
CA GLN A 145 8.79 33.63 9.59
C GLN A 145 8.03 32.34 9.25
N LEU A 146 6.72 32.48 9.03
CA LEU A 146 5.93 31.40 8.46
C LEU A 146 6.14 31.36 6.95
N VAL A 147 6.34 30.18 6.38
CA VAL A 147 6.61 29.92 4.97
C VAL A 147 5.95 28.61 4.53
N GLY A 148 5.89 28.35 3.22
CA GLY A 148 5.61 27.01 2.70
C GLY A 148 6.89 26.22 2.51
N ALA A 149 6.97 24.97 2.99
CA ALA A 149 8.13 24.11 2.77
C ALA A 149 7.73 22.65 2.58
N ASP A 150 8.67 21.84 2.06
CA ASP A 150 8.52 20.40 2.02
C ASP A 150 8.50 19.84 3.47
N TYR A 151 7.80 18.74 3.66
CA TYR A 151 7.50 18.21 4.99
C TYR A 151 8.67 17.39 5.55
N THR A 152 9.20 17.81 6.69
CA THR A 152 10.27 17.15 7.46
C THR A 152 9.72 16.30 8.61
N GLY A 153 8.44 16.53 8.98
CA GLY A 153 7.86 15.91 10.17
C GLY A 153 8.38 16.45 11.49
N ASP A 154 9.05 17.60 11.48
CA ASP A 154 9.59 18.25 12.67
C ASP A 154 8.60 19.24 13.29
N ASP A 155 8.80 19.55 14.57
CA ASP A 155 7.84 20.27 15.40
C ASP A 155 7.56 21.71 14.89
N HIS A 156 8.46 22.29 14.07
CA HIS A 156 8.27 23.58 13.40
C HIS A 156 7.24 23.57 12.23
N GLN A 157 6.62 22.42 11.98
CA GLN A 157 5.57 22.20 10.98
C GLN A 157 4.25 21.73 11.60
N HIS A 158 4.21 21.58 12.92
CA HIS A 158 3.09 20.99 13.63
C HIS A 158 2.31 22.03 14.43
N TRP A 159 1.01 21.80 14.50
CA TRP A 159 0.04 22.74 15.07
C TRP A 159 -0.94 22.00 15.97
N ARG A 160 -1.19 22.51 17.17
CA ARG A 160 -2.30 22.07 18.02
C ARG A 160 -3.48 23.00 17.79
N LEU A 161 -4.68 22.42 17.64
CA LEU A 161 -5.90 23.19 17.50
C LEU A 161 -6.62 23.24 18.85
N VAL A 162 -6.96 24.45 19.28
CA VAL A 162 -7.69 24.69 20.53
C VAL A 162 -9.01 25.34 20.19
N GLY A 163 -10.12 24.66 20.46
CA GLY A 163 -11.46 25.22 20.29
C GLY A 163 -11.71 26.41 21.20
N VAL A 164 -12.29 27.46 20.62
CA VAL A 164 -12.65 28.69 21.33
C VAL A 164 -14.09 29.13 21.03
N GLY A 165 -14.85 28.28 20.34
CA GLY A 165 -16.24 28.47 19.97
C GLY A 165 -16.62 27.52 18.83
N THR A 166 -17.88 27.57 18.41
CA THR A 166 -18.39 26.73 17.31
C THR A 166 -17.59 26.94 16.02
N ASN A 167 -16.97 25.88 15.51
CA ASN A 167 -16.09 25.86 14.33
C ASN A 167 -14.93 26.88 14.39
N LYS A 168 -14.54 27.32 15.60
CA LYS A 168 -13.55 28.38 15.79
C LYS A 168 -12.39 27.88 16.63
N TYR A 169 -11.19 28.03 16.07
CA TYR A 169 -9.98 27.45 16.62
C TYR A 169 -8.87 28.49 16.74
N ARG A 170 -7.96 28.22 17.69
CA ARG A 170 -6.61 28.79 17.71
C ARG A 170 -5.63 27.72 17.28
N PHE A 171 -4.78 28.05 16.32
CA PHE A 171 -3.71 27.18 15.83
C PHE A 171 -2.45 27.53 16.60
N VAL A 172 -2.07 26.69 17.57
CA VAL A 172 -0.90 26.84 18.42
C VAL A 172 0.26 26.08 17.79
N HIS A 173 1.34 26.78 17.44
CA HIS A 173 2.54 26.20 16.85
C HIS A 173 3.31 25.38 17.89
N GLU A 174 3.71 24.15 17.55
CA GLU A 174 4.27 23.20 18.53
C GLU A 174 5.64 23.66 19.07
N ASP A 175 6.55 24.08 18.21
CA ASP A 175 7.91 24.49 18.59
C ASP A 175 7.93 25.78 19.45
N THR A 176 7.01 26.72 19.22
CA THR A 176 7.07 28.05 19.87
C THR A 176 5.97 28.33 20.88
N GLY A 177 4.89 27.54 20.88
CA GLY A 177 3.67 27.81 21.66
C GLY A 177 2.92 29.09 21.24
N GLN A 178 3.33 29.75 20.16
CA GLN A 178 2.68 30.94 19.62
C GLN A 178 1.51 30.55 18.73
N CYS A 179 0.55 31.47 18.53
CA CYS A 179 -0.58 31.21 17.66
C CYS A 179 -0.38 31.75 16.25
N LEU A 180 -1.04 31.13 15.27
CA LEU A 180 -1.28 31.73 13.96
C LEU A 180 -2.18 32.96 14.12
N VAL A 181 -1.67 34.14 13.77
CA VAL A 181 -2.37 35.42 13.94
C VAL A 181 -2.53 36.11 12.59
N ALA A 182 -3.74 36.59 12.31
CA ALA A 182 -4.02 37.49 11.21
C ALA A 182 -3.49 38.91 11.53
N SER A 183 -2.47 39.37 10.80
CA SER A 183 -1.81 40.66 11.07
C SER A 183 -1.39 41.38 9.80
N SER A 184 -1.80 42.64 9.64
CA SER A 184 -1.32 43.56 8.59
C SER A 184 -1.35 42.97 7.17
N GLY A 185 -2.42 42.25 6.81
CA GLY A 185 -2.58 41.62 5.48
C GLY A 185 -1.80 40.32 5.30
N THR A 186 -1.22 39.77 6.36
CA THR A 186 -0.44 38.52 6.37
C THR A 186 -0.82 37.63 7.54
N THR A 187 -0.25 36.42 7.57
CA THR A 187 -0.30 35.52 8.74
C THR A 187 1.06 35.46 9.41
N VAL A 188 1.09 35.57 10.74
CA VAL A 188 2.33 35.59 11.54
C VAL A 188 2.18 34.69 12.77
N LEU A 189 3.30 34.36 13.42
CA LEU A 189 3.28 33.85 14.78
C LEU A 189 3.13 35.01 15.78
N GLY A 190 2.22 34.88 16.73
CA GLY A 190 1.95 35.92 17.72
C GLY A 190 1.29 35.41 19.00
N SER A 191 0.81 36.35 19.82
CA SER A 191 0.10 36.00 21.06
C SER A 191 -1.17 35.20 20.75
N CYS A 192 -1.42 34.16 21.53
CA CYS A 192 -2.67 33.39 21.50
C CYS A 192 -3.87 34.13 22.12
N SER A 193 -3.66 35.33 22.65
CA SER A 193 -4.73 36.16 23.20
C SER A 193 -5.35 37.08 22.15
N GLY A 194 -6.68 37.13 22.10
CA GLY A 194 -7.43 38.12 21.31
C GLY A 194 -7.97 37.60 19.98
N SER A 195 -8.83 38.39 19.35
CA SER A 195 -9.62 37.99 18.18
C SER A 195 -8.78 37.76 16.91
N ALA A 196 -7.57 38.30 16.83
CA ALA A 196 -6.69 38.11 15.67
C ALA A 196 -6.09 36.70 15.59
N ALA A 197 -6.08 35.95 16.70
CA ALA A 197 -5.61 34.57 16.77
C ALA A 197 -6.71 33.53 16.52
N GLU A 198 -7.96 33.97 16.35
CA GLU A 198 -9.11 33.09 16.20
C GLU A 198 -9.50 32.94 14.73
N TRP A 199 -9.64 31.68 14.31
CA TRP A 199 -9.91 31.31 12.93
C TRP A 199 -11.16 30.45 12.87
N THR A 200 -12.07 30.78 11.96
CA THR A 200 -13.15 29.88 11.56
C THR A 200 -12.58 28.88 10.57
N VAL A 201 -12.80 27.59 10.80
CA VAL A 201 -12.39 26.52 9.89
C VAL A 201 -13.60 26.17 9.02
N ASP A 202 -13.68 26.74 7.82
CA ASP A 202 -14.78 26.46 6.90
C ASP A 202 -14.50 25.15 6.17
N THR A 203 -15.31 24.13 6.40
CA THR A 203 -15.21 22.85 5.69
C THR A 203 -15.74 23.00 4.26
N LEU A 204 -14.88 22.75 3.28
CA LEU A 204 -15.24 22.72 1.86
C LEU A 204 -15.51 21.30 1.37
N ARG A 205 -14.78 20.34 1.93
CA ARG A 205 -14.89 18.91 1.68
C ARG A 205 -14.49 18.15 2.94
N ALA A 206 -15.30 17.17 3.34
CA ALA A 206 -14.97 16.28 4.44
C ALA A 206 -13.85 15.28 4.06
N ARG A 207 -13.17 14.72 5.08
CA ARG A 207 -12.19 13.64 4.93
C ARG A 207 -12.95 12.37 4.54
N THR A 208 -12.37 11.56 3.67
CA THR A 208 -12.84 10.22 3.33
C THR A 208 -11.66 9.26 3.33
N VAL A 209 -11.90 7.96 3.17
CA VAL A 209 -10.81 6.98 3.05
C VAL A 209 -9.91 7.23 1.83
N ASP A 210 -10.45 7.87 0.78
CA ASP A 210 -9.73 8.11 -0.47
C ASP A 210 -9.18 9.52 -0.61
N ARG A 211 -9.66 10.48 0.20
CA ARG A 211 -9.37 11.91 -0.02
C ARG A 211 -9.23 12.70 1.28
N PRO A 212 -8.26 13.63 1.33
CA PRO A 212 -8.12 14.54 2.44
C PRO A 212 -9.27 15.55 2.54
N ALA A 213 -9.53 15.99 3.75
CA ALA A 213 -10.44 17.10 4.00
C ALA A 213 -9.85 18.42 3.51
N LEU A 214 -10.73 19.34 3.13
CA LEU A 214 -10.34 20.60 2.55
C LEU A 214 -11.04 21.76 3.23
N TYR A 215 -10.28 22.79 3.57
CA TYR A 215 -10.74 23.88 4.41
C TYR A 215 -10.35 25.25 3.88
N HIS A 216 -11.10 26.27 4.31
CA HIS A 216 -10.59 27.63 4.41
C HIS A 216 -10.32 27.99 5.87
N LEU A 217 -9.23 28.71 6.11
CA LEU A 217 -8.92 29.31 7.41
C LEU A 217 -9.33 30.77 7.37
N ARG A 218 -10.49 31.12 7.93
CA ARG A 218 -11.08 32.45 7.86
C ARG A 218 -10.87 33.23 9.16
N SER A 219 -10.21 34.38 9.07
CA SER A 219 -10.04 35.30 10.21
C SER A 219 -11.36 36.00 10.58
N ASN A 220 -11.40 36.61 11.77
CA ASN A 220 -12.54 37.43 12.21
C ASN A 220 -12.81 38.66 11.31
N ALA A 221 -11.81 39.12 10.55
CA ALA A 221 -11.98 40.19 9.55
C ALA A 221 -12.58 39.67 8.22
N ASN A 222 -13.01 38.41 8.18
CA ASN A 222 -13.59 37.74 7.02
C ASN A 222 -12.62 37.59 5.82
N SER A 223 -11.31 37.66 6.08
CA SER A 223 -10.25 37.32 5.11
C SER A 223 -9.70 35.92 5.39
N CYS A 224 -9.35 35.18 4.35
CA CYS A 224 -8.77 33.84 4.46
C CYS A 224 -7.24 33.86 4.37
N ALA A 225 -6.59 32.91 5.04
CA ALA A 225 -5.17 32.66 4.87
C ALA A 225 -4.90 32.08 3.46
N VAL A 226 -4.07 32.75 2.68
CA VAL A 226 -3.72 32.38 1.30
C VAL A 226 -2.24 31.96 1.25
N PRO A 227 -1.93 30.69 0.94
CA PRO A 227 -0.56 30.23 0.66
C PRO A 227 0.16 31.09 -0.37
N ASN A 228 1.49 31.18 -0.28
CA ASN A 228 2.28 32.05 -1.14
C ASN A 228 3.58 31.40 -1.65
N GLY A 229 3.51 30.15 -2.13
CA GLY A 229 4.59 29.56 -2.94
C GLY A 229 5.98 29.58 -2.28
N GLY A 230 6.04 29.19 -1.00
CA GLY A 230 7.27 29.22 -0.20
C GLY A 230 7.54 30.53 0.55
N ALA A 231 6.78 31.59 0.28
CA ALA A 231 6.81 32.82 1.06
C ALA A 231 5.72 32.83 2.14
N GLN A 232 5.74 33.89 2.94
CA GLN A 232 4.78 34.08 4.01
C GLN A 232 3.33 34.16 3.51
N PRO A 233 2.38 33.42 4.13
CA PRO A 233 0.99 33.45 3.69
C PRO A 233 0.35 34.81 3.91
N THR A 234 -0.50 35.20 2.96
CA THR A 234 -1.19 36.49 2.96
C THR A 234 -2.63 36.35 3.45
N LEU A 235 -3.30 37.46 3.75
CA LEU A 235 -4.73 37.50 3.99
C LEU A 235 -5.44 37.99 2.73
N GLY A 236 -6.39 37.20 2.24
CA GLY A 236 -7.08 37.47 0.98
C GLY A 236 -8.52 36.99 0.96
N THR A 237 -9.06 36.88 -0.26
CA THR A 237 -10.40 36.36 -0.50
C THR A 237 -10.45 34.86 -0.27
N CYS A 238 -11.58 34.37 0.25
CA CYS A 238 -11.82 32.94 0.49
C CYS A 238 -12.24 32.25 -0.82
N ASN A 239 -11.28 31.97 -1.70
CA ASN A 239 -11.46 31.33 -3.00
C ASN A 239 -10.53 30.11 -3.14
N ASP A 240 -10.45 29.54 -4.34
CA ASP A 240 -9.65 28.34 -4.60
C ASP A 240 -8.17 28.45 -4.24
N SER A 241 -7.58 29.65 -4.24
CA SER A 241 -6.19 29.85 -3.81
C SER A 241 -6.01 29.84 -2.29
N ALA A 242 -7.09 29.92 -1.50
CA ALA A 242 -7.05 29.96 -0.03
C ALA A 242 -7.27 28.58 0.63
N ARG A 243 -7.16 27.50 -0.14
CA ARG A 243 -7.52 26.14 0.28
C ARG A 243 -6.37 25.44 0.97
N TRP A 244 -6.67 24.86 2.13
CA TRP A 244 -5.74 24.11 2.97
C TRP A 244 -6.23 22.69 3.20
N TYR A 245 -5.31 21.74 3.15
CA TYR A 245 -5.42 20.45 3.81
C TYR A 245 -5.06 20.63 5.28
N LEU A 246 -5.88 20.08 6.15
CA LEU A 246 -5.62 20.02 7.58
C LEU A 246 -5.60 18.54 7.95
N GLU A 247 -4.40 18.02 8.14
CA GLU A 247 -4.15 16.59 8.32
C GLU A 247 -3.60 16.32 9.72
N PRO A 248 -4.09 15.31 10.45
CA PRO A 248 -3.47 14.90 11.69
C PRO A 248 -2.06 14.38 11.40
N VAL A 249 -1.15 14.69 12.30
CA VAL A 249 0.18 14.10 12.35
C VAL A 249 0.00 12.77 13.07
N GLY A 250 0.04 11.67 12.31
CA GLY A 250 -0.53 10.40 12.76
C GLY A 250 -2.03 10.38 12.56
N PHE A 251 -2.75 9.63 13.38
CA PHE A 251 -4.20 9.53 13.35
C PHE A 251 -4.90 10.30 14.47
N GLY A 252 -4.17 10.98 15.37
CA GLY A 252 -4.76 11.87 16.39
C GLY A 252 -5.54 11.15 17.51
N GLU A 253 -5.54 9.82 17.51
CA GLU A 253 -6.22 8.95 18.47
C GLU A 253 -5.21 7.91 18.98
N ARG A 254 -4.63 8.11 20.17
CA ARG A 254 -3.63 7.18 20.76
C ARG A 254 -4.22 5.81 21.19
N PHE A 255 -5.43 5.48 20.75
CA PHE A 255 -6.17 4.27 21.14
C PHE A 255 -6.92 3.65 19.95
N ALA A 256 -6.40 3.80 18.73
CA ALA A 256 -6.95 3.09 17.59
C ALA A 256 -6.82 1.56 17.78
N SER A 257 -7.83 0.81 17.36
CA SER A 257 -7.70 -0.65 17.28
C SER A 257 -6.64 -1.02 16.26
N VAL A 258 -5.92 -2.12 16.50
CA VAL A 258 -5.07 -2.74 15.48
C VAL A 258 -5.93 -3.05 14.24
N GLU A 259 -5.47 -2.60 13.08
CA GLU A 259 -6.12 -2.81 11.78
C GLU A 259 -5.32 -3.77 10.89
N PHE A 260 -4.01 -3.89 11.15
CA PHE A 260 -3.14 -4.75 10.37
C PHE A 260 -2.10 -5.43 11.25
N ASP A 261 -2.16 -6.75 11.32
CA ASP A 261 -1.12 -7.58 11.93
C ASP A 261 -0.07 -7.90 10.88
N LEU A 262 1.19 -7.57 11.14
CA LEU A 262 2.32 -7.86 10.28
C LEU A 262 3.28 -8.83 10.97
N HIS A 263 3.43 -10.03 10.39
CA HIS A 263 4.24 -11.11 10.94
C HIS A 263 5.58 -11.20 10.25
N GLY A 264 6.66 -11.04 11.03
CA GLY A 264 8.03 -11.05 10.54
C GLY A 264 8.86 -12.19 11.12
N LEU A 265 9.72 -12.80 10.29
CA LEU A 265 10.82 -13.65 10.74
C LEU A 265 12.17 -13.02 10.37
N LEU A 266 13.07 -12.88 11.34
CA LEU A 266 14.47 -12.60 11.11
C LEU A 266 15.27 -13.90 11.05
N LEU A 267 15.82 -14.22 9.89
CA LEU A 267 16.77 -15.32 9.71
C LEU A 267 18.19 -14.77 9.80
N VAL A 268 18.88 -15.03 10.91
CA VAL A 268 20.26 -14.57 11.11
C VAL A 268 21.25 -15.61 10.60
N LYS A 269 22.13 -15.20 9.67
CA LYS A 269 23.22 -15.99 9.09
C LYS A 269 24.57 -15.40 9.55
N PRO A 270 25.10 -15.84 10.69
CA PRO A 270 26.27 -15.22 11.32
C PRO A 270 27.58 -15.48 10.57
N ASN A 271 27.64 -16.50 9.71
CA ASN A 271 28.87 -16.97 9.10
C ASN A 271 28.80 -16.99 7.57
N THR A 272 29.84 -16.47 6.93
CA THR A 272 30.00 -16.52 5.47
C THR A 272 31.33 -17.15 5.10
N ASN A 273 31.25 -18.18 4.26
CA ASN A 273 32.36 -18.99 3.78
C ASN A 273 32.29 -19.15 2.24
N VAL A 274 32.39 -18.02 1.55
CA VAL A 274 32.35 -17.97 0.08
C VAL A 274 33.78 -18.09 -0.46
N PRO A 275 34.08 -19.08 -1.34
CA PRO A 275 35.40 -19.21 -1.94
C PRO A 275 35.86 -17.92 -2.63
N GLY A 276 37.07 -17.44 -2.31
CA GLY A 276 37.63 -16.22 -2.89
C GLY A 276 37.18 -14.90 -2.23
N VAL A 277 36.29 -14.96 -1.23
CA VAL A 277 35.90 -13.82 -0.40
C VAL A 277 36.53 -13.99 0.99
N THR A 278 37.04 -12.91 1.58
CA THR A 278 37.55 -12.95 2.96
C THR A 278 36.38 -13.26 3.90
N GLN A 279 36.49 -14.37 4.63
CA GLN A 279 35.47 -14.82 5.59
C GLN A 279 35.06 -13.67 6.52
N GLY A 280 33.75 -13.50 6.66
CA GLY A 280 33.14 -12.59 7.62
C GLY A 280 32.33 -13.38 8.63
N SER A 281 32.38 -12.95 9.88
CA SER A 281 31.50 -13.43 10.94
C SER A 281 30.87 -12.24 11.66
N LEU A 282 29.61 -12.40 12.05
CA LEU A 282 28.93 -11.49 12.96
C LEU A 282 29.28 -11.86 14.41
N SER A 283 29.56 -10.87 15.25
CA SER A 283 29.80 -11.14 16.68
C SER A 283 28.50 -11.56 17.36
N THR A 284 28.61 -12.38 18.40
CA THR A 284 27.44 -12.77 19.22
C THR A 284 26.68 -11.56 19.74
N SER A 285 27.38 -10.49 20.14
CA SER A 285 26.74 -9.25 20.58
C SER A 285 25.90 -8.56 19.50
N VAL A 286 26.30 -8.62 18.23
CA VAL A 286 25.52 -8.06 17.11
C VAL A 286 24.34 -8.96 16.80
N VAL A 287 24.55 -10.29 16.81
CA VAL A 287 23.48 -11.28 16.62
C VAL A 287 22.39 -11.15 17.68
N ASP A 288 22.75 -11.00 18.95
CA ASP A 288 21.79 -10.82 20.04
C ASP A 288 21.06 -9.46 19.90
N ALA A 289 21.80 -8.40 19.59
CA ALA A 289 21.24 -7.07 19.47
C ALA A 289 20.25 -6.92 18.30
N VAL A 290 20.54 -7.53 17.14
CA VAL A 290 19.66 -7.46 15.97
C VAL A 290 18.37 -8.26 16.16
N GLN A 291 18.43 -9.39 16.89
CA GLN A 291 17.23 -10.15 17.24
C GLN A 291 16.31 -9.30 18.13
N ILE A 292 16.86 -8.66 19.18
CA ILE A 292 16.12 -7.72 20.03
C ILE A 292 15.56 -6.54 19.22
N ALA A 293 16.37 -5.99 18.31
CA ALA A 293 15.92 -4.88 17.47
C ALA A 293 14.71 -5.28 16.62
N PHE A 294 14.78 -6.45 15.99
CA PHE A 294 13.72 -6.95 15.13
C PHE A 294 12.46 -7.33 15.89
N GLU A 295 12.58 -8.01 17.03
CA GLU A 295 11.43 -8.47 17.81
C GLU A 295 10.75 -7.32 18.57
N ASP A 296 11.54 -6.45 19.21
CA ASP A 296 11.01 -5.42 20.11
C ASP A 296 11.05 -4.00 19.53
N ARG A 297 12.16 -3.60 18.89
CA ARG A 297 12.33 -2.19 18.45
C ARG A 297 11.49 -1.88 17.22
N VAL A 298 11.37 -2.80 16.28
CA VAL A 298 10.49 -2.63 15.11
C VAL A 298 9.04 -2.49 15.57
N ALA A 299 8.58 -3.30 16.54
CA ALA A 299 7.25 -3.14 17.12
C ALA A 299 7.04 -1.76 17.72
N TYR A 300 7.97 -1.30 18.55
CA TYR A 300 7.91 0.04 19.14
C TYR A 300 7.81 1.15 18.07
N TRP A 301 8.64 1.08 17.02
CA TRP A 301 8.63 2.10 15.97
C TRP A 301 7.35 2.06 15.13
N LEU A 302 6.87 0.87 14.76
CA LEU A 302 5.59 0.73 14.03
C LEU A 302 4.41 1.21 14.87
N GLU A 303 4.37 0.88 16.15
CA GLU A 303 3.35 1.40 17.08
C GLU A 303 3.42 2.93 17.14
N LEU A 304 4.61 3.51 17.28
CA LEU A 304 4.81 4.95 17.36
C LEU A 304 4.40 5.67 16.07
N ILE A 305 4.79 5.17 14.91
CA ILE A 305 4.52 5.85 13.64
C ILE A 305 3.11 5.57 13.13
N THR A 306 2.43 4.51 13.55
CA THR A 306 1.07 4.18 13.07
C THR A 306 -0.02 4.39 14.11
N ASP A 307 0.32 4.98 15.26
CA ASP A 307 -0.56 5.10 16.43
C ASP A 307 -1.21 3.75 16.82
N GLY A 308 -0.43 2.67 16.71
CA GLY A 308 -0.84 1.30 17.06
C GLY A 308 -1.73 0.58 16.04
N ARG A 309 -2.03 1.19 14.88
CA ARG A 309 -2.87 0.56 13.83
C ARG A 309 -2.18 -0.62 13.16
N VAL A 310 -0.85 -0.59 13.07
CA VAL A 310 -0.05 -1.69 12.56
C VAL A 310 0.63 -2.38 13.75
N ALA A 311 0.24 -3.62 14.02
CA ALA A 311 0.88 -4.45 15.03
C ALA A 311 1.97 -5.29 14.37
N TRP A 312 3.17 -5.24 14.95
CA TRP A 312 4.29 -6.08 14.52
C TRP A 312 4.44 -7.30 15.42
N HIS A 313 4.50 -8.47 14.79
CA HIS A 313 4.77 -9.75 15.45
C HIS A 313 6.08 -10.32 14.90
N GLY A 314 7.19 -9.83 15.47
CA GLY A 314 8.53 -10.28 15.12
C GLY A 314 8.94 -11.55 15.84
N SER A 315 9.63 -12.43 15.12
CA SER A 315 10.36 -13.56 15.69
C SER A 315 11.71 -13.72 14.99
N SER A 316 12.66 -14.37 15.61
CA SER A 316 13.98 -14.57 15.03
C SER A 316 14.53 -15.98 15.22
N VAL A 317 15.42 -16.36 14.30
CA VAL A 317 16.13 -17.64 14.34
C VAL A 317 17.55 -17.48 13.81
N VAL A 318 18.52 -18.11 14.47
CA VAL A 318 19.91 -18.17 14.02
C VAL A 318 20.15 -19.47 13.27
N SER A 319 20.49 -19.39 11.98
CA SER A 319 20.95 -20.54 11.20
C SER A 319 22.47 -20.56 11.15
N ASN A 320 23.05 -21.63 11.70
CA ASN A 320 24.50 -21.83 11.69
C ASN A 320 25.05 -22.33 10.35
N ASP A 321 24.17 -22.64 9.39
CA ASP A 321 24.58 -23.03 8.05
C ASP A 321 25.25 -21.82 7.37
N PRO A 322 26.50 -21.93 6.91
CA PRO A 322 27.20 -20.77 6.37
C PRO A 322 26.69 -20.39 4.99
N ILE A 323 26.75 -19.10 4.65
CA ILE A 323 26.58 -18.65 3.27
C ILE A 323 27.82 -19.08 2.48
N THR A 324 27.65 -19.89 1.44
CA THR A 324 28.76 -20.41 0.62
C THR A 324 28.82 -19.84 -0.79
N SER A 325 27.78 -19.12 -1.22
CA SER A 325 27.74 -18.42 -2.50
C SER A 325 26.95 -17.11 -2.40
N LEU A 326 27.34 -16.13 -3.23
CA LEU A 326 26.66 -14.84 -3.33
C LEU A 326 26.15 -14.65 -4.75
N THR A 327 25.04 -13.93 -4.89
CA THR A 327 24.54 -13.40 -6.16
C THR A 327 24.68 -11.89 -6.17
N VAL A 328 24.66 -11.29 -7.37
CA VAL A 328 24.68 -9.82 -7.51
C VAL A 328 23.34 -9.37 -8.07
N ALA A 329 22.69 -8.46 -7.36
CA ALA A 329 21.46 -7.79 -7.81
C ALA A 329 21.51 -6.33 -7.38
N GLY A 330 21.11 -5.40 -8.27
CA GLY A 330 21.13 -3.96 -7.97
C GLY A 330 22.51 -3.40 -7.58
N GLY A 331 23.60 -4.06 -7.98
CA GLY A 331 24.97 -3.71 -7.56
C GLY A 331 25.39 -4.22 -6.17
N ASN A 332 24.52 -4.96 -5.47
CA ASN A 332 24.76 -5.49 -4.13
C ASN A 332 25.03 -6.99 -4.15
N TYR A 333 25.90 -7.47 -3.25
CA TYR A 333 26.13 -8.90 -3.03
C TYR A 333 25.13 -9.45 -2.01
N LEU A 334 24.36 -10.44 -2.40
CA LEU A 334 23.28 -11.06 -1.62
C LEU A 334 23.57 -12.55 -1.40
N PRO A 335 23.02 -13.19 -0.36
CA PRO A 335 23.07 -14.64 -0.24
C PRO A 335 22.38 -15.29 -1.45
N ALA A 336 23.04 -16.24 -2.10
CA ALA A 336 22.38 -16.99 -3.17
C ALA A 336 21.19 -17.79 -2.61
N ALA A 337 20.08 -17.88 -3.36
CA ALA A 337 18.86 -18.58 -2.93
C ALA A 337 19.12 -20.02 -2.44
N ILE A 338 20.08 -20.72 -3.08
CA ILE A 338 20.47 -22.08 -2.69
C ILE A 338 20.97 -22.19 -1.24
N ASN A 339 21.56 -21.12 -0.69
CA ASN A 339 22.06 -21.10 0.70
C ASN A 339 20.96 -20.91 1.74
N LEU A 340 19.74 -20.61 1.29
CA LEU A 340 18.61 -20.25 2.13
C LEU A 340 17.49 -21.31 2.03
N GLN A 341 17.51 -22.15 0.99
CA GLN A 341 16.45 -23.13 0.72
C GLN A 341 16.19 -24.08 1.89
N GLN A 342 17.25 -24.59 2.55
CA GLN A 342 17.10 -25.47 3.72
C GLN A 342 16.55 -24.71 4.93
N ASP A 343 16.97 -23.46 5.13
CA ASP A 343 16.46 -22.61 6.22
C ASP A 343 14.99 -22.28 6.01
N VAL A 344 14.58 -21.93 4.78
CA VAL A 344 13.18 -21.67 4.43
C VAL A 344 12.32 -22.91 4.73
N GLN A 345 12.76 -24.09 4.28
CA GLN A 345 12.03 -25.34 4.56
C GLN A 345 11.90 -25.64 6.06
N SER A 346 12.87 -25.22 6.86
CA SER A 346 12.93 -25.51 8.30
C SER A 346 12.20 -24.48 9.15
N PHE A 347 12.22 -23.20 8.75
CA PHE A 347 11.82 -22.08 9.60
C PHE A 347 10.72 -21.20 9.03
N VAL A 348 10.41 -21.33 7.73
CA VAL A 348 9.44 -20.46 7.05
C VAL A 348 8.31 -21.31 6.48
N PRO A 349 7.42 -21.88 7.31
CA PRO A 349 6.27 -22.58 6.77
C PRO A 349 5.34 -21.59 6.05
N ARG A 350 4.79 -22.06 4.93
CA ARG A 350 3.89 -21.30 4.07
C ARG A 350 2.71 -20.75 4.88
N GLY A 351 2.47 -19.44 4.77
CA GLY A 351 1.36 -18.75 5.42
C GLY A 351 1.56 -18.33 6.88
N GLN A 352 2.75 -18.54 7.46
CA GLN A 352 3.01 -18.10 8.84
C GLN A 352 3.50 -16.65 8.93
N TYR A 353 4.23 -16.17 7.91
CA TYR A 353 4.89 -14.88 7.91
C TYR A 353 4.47 -14.07 6.68
N ASP A 354 4.33 -12.76 6.86
CA ASP A 354 4.16 -11.83 5.73
C ASP A 354 5.53 -11.46 5.15
N THR A 355 6.55 -11.35 6.01
CA THR A 355 7.93 -11.03 5.61
C THR A 355 8.98 -11.91 6.30
N VAL A 356 10.01 -12.29 5.55
CA VAL A 356 11.22 -12.93 6.06
C VAL A 356 12.43 -12.10 5.66
N GLN A 357 13.22 -11.74 6.67
CA GLN A 357 14.34 -10.83 6.52
C GLN A 357 15.63 -11.56 6.90
N VAL A 358 16.57 -11.67 5.96
CA VAL A 358 17.84 -12.37 6.20
C VAL A 358 18.91 -11.39 6.64
N PHE A 359 19.32 -11.48 7.89
CA PHE A 359 20.45 -10.70 8.40
C PHE A 359 21.75 -11.47 8.24
N PHE A 360 22.69 -10.93 7.47
CA PHE A 360 23.92 -11.64 7.13
C PHE A 360 25.12 -10.71 6.99
N THR A 361 26.30 -11.29 6.81
CA THR A 361 27.50 -10.54 6.37
C THR A 361 27.95 -11.06 4.99
N PRO A 362 28.18 -10.23 3.97
CA PRO A 362 28.66 -10.70 2.67
C PRO A 362 30.15 -11.10 2.71
N GLY A 363 30.85 -10.86 3.83
CA GLY A 363 32.29 -11.07 3.97
C GLY A 363 33.08 -9.76 3.95
N ASN A 364 34.35 -9.83 4.34
CA ASN A 364 35.17 -8.64 4.60
C ASN A 364 35.69 -7.96 3.33
N SER A 365 35.85 -8.69 2.22
CA SER A 365 36.44 -8.18 0.97
C SER A 365 35.44 -7.66 -0.06
N VAL A 366 34.13 -7.74 0.21
CA VAL A 366 33.07 -7.31 -0.72
C VAL A 366 32.25 -6.17 -0.13
N THR A 367 31.79 -5.26 -0.97
CA THR A 367 30.80 -4.24 -0.64
C THR A 367 29.41 -4.86 -0.69
N GLY A 368 28.62 -4.76 0.37
CA GLY A 368 27.20 -5.11 0.32
C GLY A 368 26.36 -3.84 0.42
N GLY A 369 25.19 -3.84 -0.21
CA GLY A 369 24.15 -2.84 0.07
C GLY A 369 23.64 -2.98 1.49
N TRP A 370 22.91 -1.98 1.96
CA TRP A 370 22.34 -1.99 3.32
C TRP A 370 21.20 -3.01 3.45
N GLY A 371 20.27 -2.99 2.50
CA GLY A 371 19.24 -4.01 2.34
C GLY A 371 18.81 -4.20 0.88
N TRP A 372 18.02 -5.25 0.64
CA TRP A 372 17.38 -5.51 -0.65
C TRP A 372 16.16 -6.44 -0.48
N GLY A 373 15.01 -6.07 -1.05
CA GLY A 373 13.76 -6.84 -1.03
C GLY A 373 13.23 -7.19 -2.42
N PRO A 374 13.48 -8.40 -2.97
CA PRO A 374 12.97 -8.81 -4.28
C PRO A 374 11.46 -9.15 -4.31
N GLY A 375 10.75 -9.04 -3.18
CA GLY A 375 9.34 -9.44 -3.06
C GLY A 375 9.18 -10.93 -2.73
N SER A 376 8.03 -11.51 -3.08
CA SER A 376 7.72 -12.92 -2.81
C SER A 376 8.09 -13.84 -3.97
N SER A 377 8.51 -15.07 -3.65
CA SER A 377 8.82 -16.11 -4.63
C SER A 377 8.43 -17.49 -4.14
N TYR A 378 8.51 -18.50 -5.01
CA TYR A 378 8.32 -19.90 -4.61
C TYR A 378 9.37 -20.33 -3.58
N GLU A 379 10.62 -19.92 -3.77
CA GLU A 379 11.75 -20.23 -2.89
C GLU A 379 11.63 -19.61 -1.51
N SER A 380 10.80 -18.58 -1.34
CA SER A 380 10.48 -17.97 -0.04
C SER A 380 9.19 -18.51 0.58
N ASN A 381 8.59 -19.57 0.02
CA ASN A 381 7.23 -20.01 0.38
C ASN A 381 6.19 -18.90 0.26
N TYR A 382 6.37 -18.01 -0.73
CA TYR A 382 5.52 -16.88 -1.07
C TYR A 382 5.43 -15.77 -0.01
N THR A 383 6.28 -15.79 1.02
CA THR A 383 6.48 -14.65 1.91
C THR A 383 7.28 -13.56 1.21
N LEU A 384 7.10 -12.30 1.60
CA LEU A 384 7.97 -11.22 1.14
C LEU A 384 9.39 -11.47 1.66
N TRP A 385 10.35 -11.51 0.76
CA TRP A 385 11.73 -11.80 1.09
C TRP A 385 12.56 -10.52 1.10
N THR A 386 13.41 -10.34 2.12
CA THR A 386 14.38 -9.26 2.18
C THR A 386 15.71 -9.74 2.74
N THR A 387 16.77 -8.98 2.47
CA THR A 387 18.11 -9.22 2.99
C THR A 387 18.63 -7.93 3.62
N VAL A 388 19.34 -8.05 4.73
CA VAL A 388 19.90 -6.92 5.49
C VAL A 388 21.35 -7.25 5.83
N ASN A 389 22.24 -6.32 5.52
CA ASN A 389 23.68 -6.51 5.69
C ASN A 389 24.15 -5.99 7.05
N GLY A 390 24.62 -6.91 7.90
CA GLY A 390 25.15 -6.62 9.22
C GLY A 390 26.63 -6.23 9.26
N LYS A 391 27.32 -6.17 8.13
CA LYS A 391 28.75 -5.84 8.08
C LYS A 391 29.00 -4.43 8.62
N ASN A 392 30.02 -4.29 9.46
CA ASN A 392 30.44 -3.04 10.10
C ASN A 392 29.41 -2.41 11.06
N THR A 393 28.38 -3.15 11.46
CA THR A 393 27.44 -2.67 12.48
C THR A 393 27.92 -3.02 13.88
N VAL A 394 27.47 -2.26 14.88
CA VAL A 394 27.74 -2.53 16.29
C VAL A 394 26.45 -2.72 17.08
N ALA A 395 26.51 -3.52 18.15
CA ALA A 395 25.34 -3.86 18.97
C ALA A 395 24.57 -2.63 19.49
N SER A 396 25.27 -1.52 19.78
CA SER A 396 24.63 -0.29 20.27
C SER A 396 23.75 0.42 19.24
N GLU A 397 24.03 0.25 17.94
CA GLU A 397 23.20 0.84 16.87
C GLU A 397 21.82 0.17 16.86
N TRP A 398 21.78 -1.16 16.85
CA TRP A 398 20.55 -1.96 16.86
C TRP A 398 19.67 -1.75 18.10
N LEU A 399 20.27 -1.43 19.25
CA LEU A 399 19.56 -1.23 20.50
C LEU A 399 19.11 0.22 20.74
N SER A 400 19.39 1.12 19.79
CA SER A 400 19.07 2.54 19.92
C SER A 400 17.56 2.78 20.02
N THR A 401 17.16 3.67 20.93
CA THR A 401 15.77 4.15 21.07
C THR A 401 15.64 5.62 20.63
N VAL A 402 16.74 6.23 20.21
CA VAL A 402 16.80 7.62 19.76
C VAL A 402 17.08 7.71 18.27
N ASP A 403 17.84 6.75 17.74
CA ASP A 403 18.18 6.65 16.34
C ASP A 403 17.43 5.46 15.73
N SER A 404 16.45 5.75 14.88
CA SER A 404 15.68 4.72 14.22
C SER A 404 16.40 4.09 13.03
N GLU A 405 17.45 4.72 12.46
CA GLU A 405 18.03 4.31 11.19
C GLU A 405 18.42 2.82 11.13
N PRO A 406 19.01 2.21 12.18
CA PRO A 406 19.32 0.79 12.16
C PRO A 406 18.08 -0.10 12.10
N ALA A 407 17.00 0.23 12.81
CA ALA A 407 15.76 -0.54 12.80
C ALA A 407 14.85 -0.21 11.60
N GLU A 408 14.99 0.99 11.02
CA GLU A 408 14.24 1.49 9.87
C GLU A 408 14.34 0.53 8.68
N VAL A 409 15.48 -0.12 8.47
CA VAL A 409 15.67 -1.10 7.40
C VAL A 409 14.66 -2.25 7.46
N PHE A 410 14.26 -2.67 8.67
CA PHE A 410 13.30 -3.75 8.86
C PHE A 410 11.85 -3.31 8.62
N ILE A 411 11.61 -2.00 8.55
CA ILE A 411 10.34 -1.40 8.12
C ILE A 411 10.38 -1.15 6.61
N HIS A 412 11.47 -0.56 6.11
CA HIS A 412 11.64 -0.16 4.72
C HIS A 412 11.69 -1.35 3.75
N GLU A 413 12.57 -2.32 3.98
CA GLU A 413 12.80 -3.38 2.98
C GLU A 413 11.57 -4.23 2.70
N PRO A 414 10.74 -4.62 3.70
CA PRO A 414 9.49 -5.33 3.43
C PRO A 414 8.48 -4.49 2.61
N MET A 415 8.53 -3.15 2.70
CA MET A 415 7.63 -2.29 1.94
C MET A 415 7.85 -2.41 0.44
N HIS A 416 9.06 -2.73 -0.04
CA HIS A 416 9.26 -3.04 -1.47
C HIS A 416 8.40 -4.22 -1.93
N GLY A 417 8.31 -5.27 -1.09
CA GLY A 417 7.46 -6.42 -1.36
C GLY A 417 5.96 -6.11 -1.22
N LEU A 418 5.58 -5.33 -0.20
CA LEU A 418 4.20 -4.90 0.02
C LEU A 418 3.71 -3.96 -1.09
N ASP A 419 4.57 -3.10 -1.62
CA ASP A 419 4.25 -2.24 -2.76
C ASP A 419 3.85 -3.08 -3.97
N GLY A 420 4.68 -4.05 -4.37
CA GLY A 420 4.35 -4.95 -5.47
C GLY A 420 3.06 -5.72 -5.20
N PHE A 421 2.88 -6.24 -3.99
CA PHE A 421 1.71 -7.01 -3.60
C PHE A 421 0.40 -6.19 -3.65
N TYR A 422 0.36 -5.02 -3.00
CA TYR A 422 -0.84 -4.19 -2.96
C TYR A 422 -1.10 -3.48 -4.29
N GLN A 423 -0.07 -3.21 -5.08
CA GLN A 423 -0.25 -2.75 -6.45
C GLN A 423 -0.93 -3.80 -7.33
N GLU A 424 -0.60 -5.09 -7.18
CA GLU A 424 -1.30 -6.20 -7.86
C GLU A 424 -2.79 -6.28 -7.46
N LEU A 425 -3.13 -5.85 -6.25
CA LEU A 425 -4.50 -5.76 -5.73
C LEU A 425 -5.21 -4.43 -6.12
N GLY A 426 -4.54 -3.54 -6.86
CA GLY A 426 -5.11 -2.28 -7.33
C GLY A 426 -5.11 -1.15 -6.29
N ILE A 427 -4.37 -1.29 -5.19
CA ILE A 427 -4.23 -0.23 -4.21
C ILE A 427 -3.36 0.90 -4.79
N PRO A 428 -3.82 2.17 -4.77
CA PRO A 428 -3.06 3.29 -5.30
C PRO A 428 -1.93 3.69 -4.34
N LEU A 429 -0.70 3.42 -4.75
CA LEU A 429 0.51 3.77 -4.02
C LEU A 429 1.06 5.16 -4.42
N PRO A 430 1.98 5.75 -3.64
CA PRO A 430 2.59 7.04 -3.95
C PRO A 430 3.38 7.03 -5.27
N GLU A 431 3.53 8.21 -5.86
CA GLU A 431 4.31 8.40 -7.08
C GLU A 431 5.80 8.53 -6.76
N GLY A 432 6.69 7.85 -7.50
CA GLY A 432 8.13 7.98 -7.34
C GLY A 432 8.90 7.53 -8.60
N PRO A 433 10.01 8.21 -8.95
CA PRO A 433 10.77 7.90 -10.17
C PRO A 433 11.43 6.52 -10.12
N ASP A 434 11.80 6.06 -8.92
CA ASP A 434 12.46 4.77 -8.67
C ASP A 434 11.50 3.75 -8.01
N GLY A 435 10.19 4.02 -8.09
CA GLY A 435 9.13 3.23 -7.46
C GLY A 435 8.44 3.96 -6.29
N PRO A 436 7.29 3.45 -5.81
CA PRO A 436 6.45 4.15 -4.84
C PRO A 436 7.16 4.48 -3.50
N LEU A 437 7.84 3.50 -2.90
CA LEU A 437 8.57 3.68 -1.63
C LEU A 437 9.64 4.78 -1.67
N HIS A 438 10.27 5.01 -2.82
CA HIS A 438 11.33 6.01 -3.03
C HIS A 438 10.79 7.33 -3.59
N GLY A 439 9.47 7.55 -3.48
CA GLY A 439 8.78 8.74 -3.98
C GLY A 439 8.67 9.91 -3.00
N SER A 440 9.45 9.95 -1.91
CA SER A 440 9.29 10.95 -0.86
C SER A 440 9.41 12.38 -1.40
N GLU A 441 10.43 12.69 -2.21
CA GLU A 441 10.61 14.03 -2.77
C GLU A 441 9.51 14.40 -3.77
N ALA A 442 9.07 13.45 -4.60
CA ALA A 442 7.95 13.64 -5.53
C ALA A 442 6.64 13.97 -4.80
N ASN A 443 6.52 13.54 -3.54
CA ASN A 443 5.38 13.78 -2.68
C ASN A 443 5.60 14.89 -1.64
N ARG A 444 6.66 15.71 -1.78
CA ARG A 444 6.97 16.85 -0.88
C ARG A 444 7.38 16.44 0.54
N TYR A 445 8.09 15.33 0.68
CA TYR A 445 8.72 14.89 1.92
C TYR A 445 10.23 15.01 1.79
N VAL A 446 10.90 15.37 2.89
CA VAL A 446 12.36 15.47 2.97
C VAL A 446 12.82 14.91 4.31
N LYS A 447 14.05 14.39 4.38
CA LYS A 447 14.59 13.81 5.62
C LYS A 447 14.49 14.80 6.79
N SER A 448 13.99 14.33 7.94
CA SER A 448 13.95 15.11 9.17
C SER A 448 15.35 15.56 9.58
N LEU A 449 15.47 16.79 10.07
CA LEU A 449 16.72 17.30 10.63
C LEU A 449 16.87 16.95 12.12
N THR A 450 15.79 16.52 12.77
CA THR A 450 15.82 16.02 14.14
C THR A 450 16.60 14.71 14.19
N PRO A 451 17.69 14.64 14.99
CA PRO A 451 18.51 13.44 15.07
C PRO A 451 17.68 12.19 15.35
N GLY A 452 17.86 11.17 14.51
CA GLY A 452 17.25 9.86 14.67
C GLY A 452 15.76 9.74 14.28
N ARG A 453 15.14 10.79 13.72
CA ARG A 453 13.79 10.71 13.12
C ARG A 453 13.81 10.33 11.63
N SER A 454 14.91 10.60 10.92
CA SER A 454 15.13 10.20 9.52
C SER A 454 13.87 10.38 8.63
N TYR A 455 13.41 9.32 7.97
CA TYR A 455 12.20 9.27 7.14
C TYR A 455 10.97 8.70 7.87
N LEU A 456 10.97 8.59 9.20
CA LEU A 456 9.82 8.02 9.95
C LEU A 456 8.48 8.70 9.63
N HIS A 457 8.49 10.00 9.37
CA HIS A 457 7.29 10.75 8.99
C HIS A 457 6.77 10.39 7.59
N TRP A 458 7.64 9.99 6.65
CA TRP A 458 7.27 9.44 5.36
C TRP A 458 6.63 8.06 5.54
N TYR A 459 7.29 7.15 6.27
CA TYR A 459 6.73 5.81 6.52
C TYR A 459 5.41 5.87 7.29
N ARG A 460 5.25 6.77 8.26
CA ARG A 460 3.97 7.01 8.93
C ARG A 460 2.85 7.23 7.91
N ASP A 461 3.00 8.28 7.09
CA ASP A 461 1.93 8.70 6.20
C ASP A 461 1.72 7.65 5.09
N TYR A 462 2.77 6.90 4.71
CA TYR A 462 2.68 5.77 3.79
C TYR A 462 1.88 4.59 4.38
N TRP A 463 2.24 4.13 5.58
CA TRP A 463 1.56 3.03 6.28
C TRP A 463 0.11 3.38 6.60
N LEU A 464 -0.15 4.61 7.03
CA LEU A 464 -1.52 5.09 7.29
C LEU A 464 -2.31 5.39 6.01
N GLY A 465 -1.66 5.39 4.84
CA GLY A 465 -2.29 5.70 3.56
C GLY A 465 -2.75 7.14 3.46
N THR A 466 -2.04 8.09 4.07
CA THR A 466 -2.37 9.52 4.15
C THR A 466 -1.44 10.42 3.33
N VAL A 467 -0.60 9.85 2.46
CA VAL A 467 0.19 10.62 1.49
C VAL A 467 -0.76 11.28 0.50
N ILE A 468 -0.71 12.61 0.38
CA ILE A 468 -1.60 13.38 -0.50
C ILE A 468 -0.93 13.57 -1.87
N ALA A 469 -1.49 12.90 -2.88
CA ALA A 469 -1.06 13.02 -4.27
C ALA A 469 -1.49 14.35 -4.91
N SER A 470 -0.94 14.62 -6.09
CA SER A 470 -1.21 15.84 -6.87
C SER A 470 -2.66 15.96 -7.37
N ASP A 471 -3.41 14.87 -7.37
CA ASP A 471 -4.80 14.75 -7.82
C ASP A 471 -5.84 14.89 -6.68
N ASP A 472 -5.41 15.34 -5.49
CA ASP A 472 -6.22 15.46 -4.27
C ASP A 472 -6.77 14.10 -3.77
N THR A 473 -6.00 13.02 -3.93
CA THR A 473 -6.30 11.69 -3.37
C THR A 473 -5.22 11.24 -2.38
N TYR A 474 -5.62 10.34 -1.49
CA TYR A 474 -4.71 9.63 -0.60
C TYR A 474 -4.02 8.46 -1.30
N ARG A 475 -2.76 8.21 -0.95
CA ARG A 475 -1.90 7.12 -1.44
C ARG A 475 -1.19 6.42 -0.28
N GLY A 476 -0.82 5.18 -0.50
CA GLY A 476 -0.18 4.31 0.51
C GLY A 476 -1.09 3.16 0.91
N TYR A 477 -0.75 2.47 2.01
CA TYR A 477 -1.45 1.26 2.43
C TYR A 477 -2.79 1.60 3.07
N GLY A 478 -2.77 2.03 4.34
CA GLY A 478 -3.94 2.48 5.09
C GLY A 478 -5.12 1.48 5.10
N PRO A 479 -6.32 1.94 5.50
CA PRO A 479 -7.50 1.09 5.61
C PRO A 479 -7.88 0.36 4.31
N ARG A 480 -7.50 0.90 3.14
CA ARG A 480 -7.77 0.25 1.84
C ARG A 480 -6.94 -1.00 1.68
N ALA A 481 -5.63 -0.92 1.91
CA ALA A 481 -4.76 -2.10 1.86
C ALA A 481 -5.05 -3.07 3.02
N PHE A 482 -5.34 -2.56 4.21
CA PHE A 482 -5.57 -3.40 5.39
C PHE A 482 -6.88 -4.19 5.33
N ALA A 483 -7.83 -3.77 4.49
CA ALA A 483 -9.05 -4.52 4.21
C ALA A 483 -8.83 -5.67 3.21
N GLU A 484 -7.69 -5.70 2.53
CA GLU A 484 -7.34 -6.76 1.58
C GLU A 484 -6.67 -7.96 2.26
N ILE A 485 -6.54 -9.06 1.52
CA ILE A 485 -5.80 -10.24 1.95
C ILE A 485 -4.32 -9.89 2.20
N THR A 486 -3.70 -10.43 3.25
CA THR A 486 -2.27 -10.18 3.50
C THR A 486 -1.36 -11.12 2.69
N PRO A 487 -0.05 -10.86 2.58
CA PRO A 487 0.88 -11.78 1.94
C PRO A 487 0.84 -13.20 2.50
N ARG A 488 0.73 -13.37 3.83
CA ARG A 488 0.66 -14.71 4.45
C ARG A 488 -0.64 -15.44 4.10
N ASP A 489 -1.76 -14.72 4.06
CA ASP A 489 -3.06 -15.29 3.71
C ASP A 489 -3.09 -15.65 2.22
N TYR A 490 -2.53 -14.78 1.39
CA TYR A 490 -2.34 -15.03 -0.03
C TYR A 490 -1.50 -16.28 -0.26
N ALA A 491 -0.41 -16.46 0.48
CA ALA A 491 0.39 -17.67 0.42
C ALA A 491 -0.44 -18.94 0.65
N LEU A 492 -1.50 -18.92 1.46
CA LEU A 492 -2.39 -20.09 1.66
C LEU A 492 -3.49 -20.23 0.60
N SER A 493 -3.69 -19.22 -0.24
CA SER A 493 -4.74 -19.23 -1.26
C SER A 493 -4.43 -20.18 -2.41
N SER A 494 -5.48 -20.78 -2.99
CA SER A 494 -5.35 -21.60 -4.21
C SER A 494 -4.90 -20.78 -5.43
N ALA A 495 -5.09 -19.46 -5.39
CA ALA A 495 -4.64 -18.55 -6.45
C ALA A 495 -3.10 -18.52 -6.57
N VAL A 496 -2.39 -18.79 -5.46
CA VAL A 496 -0.93 -18.88 -5.50
C VAL A 496 -0.46 -20.11 -6.28
N ASP A 497 -1.19 -21.21 -6.18
CA ASP A 497 -0.91 -22.45 -6.90
C ASP A 497 -1.51 -22.47 -8.32
N GLU A 498 -2.32 -21.47 -8.67
CA GLU A 498 -2.91 -21.35 -10.00
C GLU A 498 -1.92 -20.68 -10.98
N TYR A 499 -0.88 -21.41 -11.35
CA TYR A 499 0.02 -21.02 -12.44
C TYR A 499 -0.40 -21.66 -13.76
N LYS A 500 -0.15 -20.91 -14.82
CA LYS A 500 -0.44 -21.30 -16.20
C LYS A 500 0.87 -21.60 -16.93
N ILE A 501 0.83 -22.61 -17.77
CA ILE A 501 1.79 -22.81 -18.84
C ILE A 501 1.31 -21.95 -20.01
N VAL A 502 2.18 -21.07 -20.50
CA VAL A 502 1.92 -20.34 -21.76
C VAL A 502 2.37 -21.24 -22.90
N GLN A 503 1.44 -22.01 -23.46
CA GLN A 503 1.72 -23.08 -24.41
C GLN A 503 1.41 -22.65 -25.85
N HIS A 504 2.40 -22.73 -26.72
CA HIS A 504 2.25 -22.58 -28.15
C HIS A 504 1.52 -23.80 -28.76
N THR A 505 0.83 -23.61 -29.88
CA THR A 505 0.09 -24.69 -30.59
C THR A 505 0.95 -25.88 -31.03
N SER A 506 2.28 -25.75 -31.04
CA SER A 506 3.22 -26.85 -31.26
C SER A 506 3.42 -27.78 -30.05
N GLY A 507 2.80 -27.45 -28.90
CA GLY A 507 2.97 -28.16 -27.63
C GLY A 507 4.16 -27.66 -26.79
N LYS A 508 5.01 -26.77 -27.33
CA LYS A 508 6.08 -26.11 -26.58
C LYS A 508 5.52 -24.94 -25.77
N CYS A 509 6.24 -24.51 -24.75
CA CYS A 509 5.83 -23.45 -23.85
C CYS A 509 6.96 -22.46 -23.57
N PHE A 510 6.59 -21.34 -22.96
CA PHE A 510 7.54 -20.33 -22.50
C PHE A 510 8.41 -20.92 -21.39
N VAL A 511 9.73 -20.74 -21.53
CA VAL A 511 10.73 -21.07 -20.52
C VAL A 511 11.85 -20.02 -20.62
N PRO A 512 12.45 -19.55 -19.51
CA PRO A 512 13.66 -18.74 -19.57
C PRO A 512 14.77 -19.52 -20.29
N GLN A 513 15.59 -18.84 -21.07
CA GLN A 513 16.70 -19.46 -21.76
C GLN A 513 17.62 -20.16 -20.74
N GLY A 514 17.82 -21.47 -20.94
CA GLY A 514 18.57 -22.32 -20.01
C GLY A 514 17.72 -22.99 -18.92
N GLY A 515 16.45 -22.64 -18.76
CA GLY A 515 15.51 -23.33 -17.86
C GLY A 515 15.71 -23.08 -16.38
N ALA A 516 16.30 -21.95 -15.99
CA ALA A 516 16.53 -21.60 -14.59
C ALA A 516 15.23 -21.10 -13.91
N THR A 517 14.98 -21.50 -12.66
CA THR A 517 13.88 -20.92 -11.86
C THR A 517 14.19 -19.50 -11.39
N MET A 518 15.48 -19.16 -11.24
CA MET A 518 15.96 -17.81 -10.92
C MET A 518 16.90 -17.31 -12.04
N PRO A 519 16.36 -16.93 -13.22
CA PRO A 519 17.16 -16.38 -14.29
C PRO A 519 17.74 -15.02 -13.90
N ALA A 520 18.83 -14.60 -14.55
CA ALA A 520 19.34 -13.24 -14.40
C ALA A 520 18.39 -12.23 -15.08
N ASP A 521 18.45 -10.96 -14.68
CA ASP A 521 17.74 -9.90 -15.39
C ASP A 521 18.08 -9.92 -16.89
N ASP A 522 17.08 -9.58 -17.69
CA ASP A 522 17.10 -9.56 -19.15
C ASP A 522 17.35 -10.92 -19.81
N THR A 523 17.16 -12.03 -19.09
CA THR A 523 17.25 -13.38 -19.66
C THR A 523 16.15 -13.58 -20.73
N PRO A 524 16.48 -14.00 -21.96
CA PRO A 524 15.51 -14.23 -23.02
C PRO A 524 14.49 -15.34 -22.69
N LEU A 525 13.27 -15.19 -23.17
CA LEU A 525 12.28 -16.27 -23.19
C LEU A 525 12.35 -17.04 -24.50
N VAL A 526 12.27 -18.36 -24.38
CA VAL A 526 12.32 -19.30 -25.51
C VAL A 526 11.16 -20.29 -25.44
N LEU A 527 10.91 -20.97 -26.56
CA LEU A 527 10.02 -22.13 -26.61
C LEU A 527 10.76 -23.42 -26.30
N SER A 528 10.25 -24.17 -25.32
CA SER A 528 10.77 -25.50 -24.97
C SER A 528 9.66 -26.52 -24.75
N SER A 529 9.97 -27.80 -24.88
CA SER A 529 9.10 -28.91 -24.46
C SER A 529 9.11 -29.17 -22.95
N SER A 530 9.90 -28.43 -22.17
CA SER A 530 10.05 -28.59 -20.71
C SER A 530 8.86 -28.01 -19.90
N CYS A 531 7.64 -28.24 -20.35
CA CYS A 531 6.41 -27.61 -19.85
C CYS A 531 5.90 -28.16 -18.52
N SER A 532 6.54 -29.20 -18.00
CA SER A 532 6.23 -29.76 -16.68
C SER A 532 7.18 -29.26 -15.59
N THR A 533 8.06 -28.31 -15.90
CA THR A 533 9.04 -27.77 -14.94
C THR A 533 8.51 -26.48 -14.32
N LEU A 534 8.98 -26.14 -13.11
CA LEU A 534 8.64 -24.85 -12.49
C LEU A 534 9.09 -23.65 -13.32
N ALA A 535 10.17 -23.79 -14.09
CA ALA A 535 10.66 -22.73 -14.99
C ALA A 535 9.67 -22.40 -16.14
N SER A 536 8.63 -23.22 -16.34
CA SER A 536 7.57 -22.96 -17.33
C SER A 536 6.29 -22.36 -16.74
N SER A 537 6.30 -22.04 -15.44
CA SER A 537 5.13 -21.57 -14.70
C SER A 537 5.03 -20.04 -14.74
N PHE A 538 3.91 -19.53 -15.26
CA PHE A 538 3.62 -18.10 -15.32
C PHE A 538 2.28 -17.78 -14.67
N ARG A 539 2.14 -16.55 -14.19
CA ARG A 539 0.88 -15.97 -13.72
C ARG A 539 0.52 -14.79 -14.62
N VAL A 540 -0.75 -14.72 -15.01
CA VAL A 540 -1.31 -13.52 -15.64
C VAL A 540 -1.81 -12.62 -14.51
N LEU A 541 -1.26 -11.42 -14.41
CA LEU A 541 -1.68 -10.43 -13.42
C LEU A 541 -2.93 -9.68 -13.91
N ALA A 542 -3.68 -9.07 -13.01
CA ALA A 542 -4.86 -8.27 -13.35
C ALA A 542 -4.55 -7.09 -14.29
N SER A 543 -3.32 -6.57 -14.21
CA SER A 543 -2.76 -5.56 -15.11
C SER A 543 -2.47 -6.07 -16.52
N GLY A 544 -2.62 -7.36 -16.79
CA GLY A 544 -2.25 -8.02 -18.05
C GLY A 544 -0.77 -8.39 -18.15
N LEU A 545 0.03 -8.15 -17.11
CA LEU A 545 1.43 -8.57 -17.07
C LEU A 545 1.54 -10.10 -16.95
N LEU A 546 2.57 -10.67 -17.58
CA LEU A 546 2.95 -12.07 -17.38
C LEU A 546 4.13 -12.13 -16.40
N LYS A 547 3.92 -12.77 -15.25
CA LYS A 547 4.94 -12.94 -14.20
C LYS A 547 5.43 -14.37 -14.18
N HIS A 548 6.73 -14.58 -14.31
CA HIS A 548 7.36 -15.88 -14.11
C HIS A 548 7.31 -16.24 -12.63
N VAL A 549 6.59 -17.31 -12.30
CA VAL A 549 6.19 -17.61 -10.92
C VAL A 549 7.39 -17.89 -10.01
N PRO A 550 8.40 -18.71 -10.41
CA PRO A 550 9.52 -18.98 -9.52
C PRO A 550 10.37 -17.73 -9.25
N SER A 551 10.68 -16.92 -10.26
CA SER A 551 11.57 -15.77 -10.05
C SER A 551 10.89 -14.48 -9.62
N GLY A 552 9.57 -14.39 -9.75
CA GLY A 552 8.82 -13.15 -9.56
C GLY A 552 9.03 -12.09 -10.65
N MET A 553 9.87 -12.35 -11.65
CA MET A 553 10.17 -11.42 -12.75
C MET A 553 9.02 -11.33 -13.75
N CYS A 554 8.86 -10.18 -14.40
CA CYS A 554 7.84 -9.95 -15.42
C CYS A 554 8.41 -10.03 -16.84
N VAL A 555 7.54 -10.41 -17.79
CA VAL A 555 7.88 -10.48 -19.22
C VAL A 555 7.95 -9.09 -19.81
N HIS A 556 9.11 -8.74 -20.37
CA HIS A 556 9.39 -7.43 -20.96
C HIS A 556 9.78 -7.55 -22.45
N PRO A 557 9.48 -6.51 -23.27
CA PRO A 557 10.21 -6.30 -24.51
C PRO A 557 11.66 -5.90 -24.22
N ASN A 558 12.61 -6.59 -24.85
CA ASN A 558 14.02 -6.23 -24.76
C ASN A 558 14.23 -4.78 -25.24
N GLN A 559 14.94 -3.97 -24.47
CA GLN A 559 15.14 -2.52 -24.72
C GLN A 559 13.86 -1.66 -24.55
N GLY A 560 12.81 -2.19 -23.93
CA GLY A 560 11.73 -1.39 -23.34
C GLY A 560 10.47 -1.17 -24.18
N THR A 561 10.52 -1.34 -25.51
CA THR A 561 9.35 -1.15 -26.41
C THR A 561 9.19 -2.31 -27.39
N ALA A 562 7.96 -2.81 -27.55
CA ALA A 562 7.61 -3.96 -28.40
C ALA A 562 7.52 -3.58 -29.90
N TYR A 563 8.66 -3.41 -30.56
CA TYR A 563 8.77 -3.29 -32.02
C TYR A 563 9.00 -4.66 -32.69
N ASN A 564 8.90 -4.71 -34.02
CA ASN A 564 9.21 -5.94 -34.77
C ASN A 564 10.62 -6.43 -34.45
N ASP A 565 10.74 -7.75 -34.30
CA ASP A 565 11.96 -8.50 -33.99
C ASP A 565 12.57 -8.23 -32.61
N VAL A 566 11.89 -7.46 -31.76
CA VAL A 566 12.30 -7.27 -30.36
C VAL A 566 12.00 -8.53 -29.56
N GLY A 567 13.02 -9.09 -28.92
CA GLY A 567 12.89 -10.30 -28.10
C GLY A 567 12.11 -10.10 -26.80
N LEU A 568 11.49 -11.16 -26.31
CA LEU A 568 10.92 -11.20 -24.96
C LEU A 568 12.00 -11.61 -23.95
N ILE A 569 12.05 -10.93 -22.82
CA ILE A 569 12.99 -11.17 -21.71
C ILE A 569 12.24 -11.21 -20.37
N LEU A 570 12.88 -11.75 -19.34
CA LEU A 570 12.44 -11.61 -17.95
C LEU A 570 13.22 -10.49 -17.26
N ASN A 571 12.51 -9.61 -16.55
CA ASN A 571 13.10 -8.49 -15.82
C ASN A 571 12.41 -8.33 -14.46
N GLY A 572 13.16 -7.92 -13.42
CA GLY A 572 12.63 -7.73 -12.07
C GLY A 572 11.61 -6.61 -11.89
N TYR A 573 11.55 -5.65 -12.82
CA TYR A 573 10.54 -4.58 -12.77
C TYR A 573 9.17 -5.11 -13.27
N CYS A 574 8.10 -4.81 -12.52
CA CYS A 574 6.73 -5.26 -12.83
C CYS A 574 5.73 -4.10 -12.80
N GLY A 575 6.05 -3.01 -13.51
CA GLY A 575 5.24 -1.78 -13.44
C GLY A 575 3.92 -1.82 -14.21
N PRO A 576 3.02 -0.84 -13.97
CA PRO A 576 1.68 -0.81 -14.53
C PRO A 576 1.62 -0.29 -15.98
N GLU A 577 2.75 -0.05 -16.64
CA GLU A 577 2.75 0.57 -17.97
C GLU A 577 2.17 -0.36 -19.04
N ALA A 578 1.38 0.22 -19.95
CA ALA A 578 0.78 -0.52 -21.08
C ALA A 578 1.82 -1.23 -21.97
N ARG A 579 3.05 -0.71 -22.04
CA ARG A 579 4.18 -1.33 -22.76
C ARG A 579 4.57 -2.72 -22.22
N LEU A 580 4.17 -3.05 -20.98
CA LEU A 580 4.45 -4.33 -20.31
C LEU A 580 3.23 -5.26 -20.28
N SER A 581 2.05 -4.74 -20.58
CA SER A 581 0.79 -5.47 -20.48
C SER A 581 0.47 -6.25 -21.77
N PHE A 582 -0.14 -7.42 -21.62
CA PHE A 582 -0.55 -8.29 -22.71
C PHE A 582 -2.07 -8.46 -22.75
N ASP A 583 -2.64 -8.23 -23.93
CA ASP A 583 -4.00 -8.61 -24.27
C ASP A 583 -3.99 -9.98 -24.97
N VAL A 584 -4.95 -10.84 -24.62
CA VAL A 584 -5.18 -12.08 -25.36
C VAL A 584 -6.21 -11.81 -26.44
N THR A 585 -5.79 -11.88 -27.70
CA THR A 585 -6.68 -11.66 -28.84
C THR A 585 -7.69 -12.79 -29.00
N SER A 586 -8.74 -12.58 -29.79
CA SER A 586 -9.76 -13.62 -30.03
C SER A 586 -9.21 -14.87 -30.73
N GLY A 587 -8.12 -14.77 -31.48
CA GLY A 587 -7.41 -15.91 -32.08
C GLY A 587 -6.35 -16.54 -31.17
N GLY A 588 -6.19 -16.04 -29.94
CA GLY A 588 -5.29 -16.56 -28.92
C GLY A 588 -3.84 -16.11 -29.10
N SER A 589 -3.56 -15.02 -29.82
CA SER A 589 -2.24 -14.39 -29.79
C SER A 589 -2.08 -13.54 -28.54
N LEU A 590 -0.83 -13.44 -28.05
CA LEU A 590 -0.47 -12.52 -26.98
C LEU A 590 -0.04 -11.21 -27.61
N GLN A 591 -0.85 -10.17 -27.46
CA GLN A 591 -0.64 -8.85 -28.05
C GLN A 591 -0.14 -7.87 -26.99
N ASN A 592 0.90 -7.11 -27.30
CA ASN A 592 1.33 -5.99 -26.46
C ASN A 592 0.29 -4.86 -26.50
N SER A 593 -0.16 -4.41 -25.33
CA SER A 593 -1.27 -3.47 -25.20
C SER A 593 -0.94 -2.06 -25.71
N GLU A 594 0.33 -1.66 -25.67
CA GLU A 594 0.76 -0.34 -26.17
C GLU A 594 0.93 -0.32 -27.69
N THR A 595 1.64 -1.31 -28.23
CA THR A 595 2.05 -1.27 -29.66
C THR A 595 1.14 -2.05 -30.59
N GLY A 596 0.28 -2.94 -30.05
CA GLY A 596 -0.56 -3.83 -30.83
C GLY A 596 0.19 -4.97 -31.55
N ARG A 597 1.48 -5.16 -31.28
CA ARG A 597 2.26 -6.28 -31.87
C ARG A 597 2.06 -7.56 -31.09
N CYS A 598 2.10 -8.69 -31.78
CA CYS A 598 1.90 -9.99 -31.17
C CYS A 598 3.22 -10.73 -30.94
N VAL A 599 3.23 -11.62 -29.95
CA VAL A 599 4.34 -12.52 -29.69
C VAL A 599 4.39 -13.59 -30.78
N HIS A 600 5.57 -13.80 -31.37
CA HIS A 600 5.84 -14.81 -32.38
C HIS A 600 7.02 -15.68 -31.93
N PRO A 601 7.04 -16.97 -32.29
CA PRO A 601 8.31 -17.68 -32.37
C PRO A 601 9.20 -16.99 -33.42
N GLN A 602 10.49 -16.79 -33.14
CA GLN A 602 11.42 -16.19 -34.09
C GLN A 602 11.42 -16.98 -35.42
N GLY A 603 11.22 -16.27 -36.53
CA GLY A 603 11.04 -16.86 -37.86
C GLY A 603 9.63 -17.38 -38.15
N GLY A 604 8.70 -17.27 -37.20
CA GLY A 604 7.27 -17.50 -37.41
C GLY A 604 6.86 -18.95 -37.66
N SER A 605 7.66 -19.92 -37.26
CA SER A 605 7.37 -21.34 -37.53
C SER A 605 6.18 -21.87 -36.72
N ALA A 606 5.29 -22.66 -37.34
CA ALA A 606 4.23 -23.40 -36.65
C ALA A 606 4.78 -24.57 -35.80
N THR A 607 5.99 -25.03 -36.09
CA THR A 607 6.69 -26.10 -35.36
C THR A 607 8.10 -25.63 -34.99
N PRO A 608 8.23 -24.65 -34.09
CA PRO A 608 9.51 -24.07 -33.71
C PRO A 608 10.42 -25.14 -33.09
N ALA A 609 11.73 -25.02 -33.30
CA ALA A 609 12.72 -25.89 -32.68
C ALA A 609 12.83 -25.61 -31.17
N GLU A 610 13.43 -26.53 -30.41
CA GLU A 610 13.78 -26.27 -29.01
C GLU A 610 14.66 -25.03 -28.88
N GLY A 611 14.39 -24.19 -27.90
CA GLY A 611 15.14 -22.96 -27.65
C GLY A 611 14.87 -21.84 -28.66
N THR A 612 13.83 -21.93 -29.48
CA THR A 612 13.45 -20.84 -30.40
C THR A 612 13.05 -19.61 -29.59
N SER A 613 13.73 -18.49 -29.79
CA SER A 613 13.42 -17.22 -29.12
C SER A 613 12.01 -16.72 -29.44
N LEU A 614 11.42 -16.00 -28.51
CA LEU A 614 10.17 -15.28 -28.70
C LEU A 614 10.45 -13.81 -29.03
N ILE A 615 9.73 -13.27 -30.01
CA ILE A 615 9.86 -11.87 -30.45
C ILE A 615 8.49 -11.21 -30.56
N PHE A 616 8.44 -9.89 -30.54
CA PHE A 616 7.28 -9.12 -30.98
C PHE A 616 7.34 -8.95 -32.51
N HIS A 617 6.22 -9.13 -33.18
CA HIS A 617 6.12 -8.89 -34.62
C HIS A 617 4.68 -8.53 -35.02
N ASP A 618 4.54 -7.81 -36.14
CA ASP A 618 3.25 -7.54 -36.77
C ASP A 618 2.59 -8.85 -37.24
N GLY A 619 1.26 -8.87 -37.26
CA GLY A 619 0.47 -10.05 -37.58
C GLY A 619 0.07 -10.81 -36.31
N CYS A 620 -1.22 -11.10 -36.19
CA CYS A 620 -1.83 -11.76 -35.04
C CYS A 620 -2.84 -12.80 -35.53
N ASP A 621 -3.31 -13.66 -34.64
CA ASP A 621 -4.44 -14.58 -34.86
C ASP A 621 -4.23 -15.64 -35.96
N GLU A 622 -3.01 -15.80 -36.46
CA GLU A 622 -2.66 -16.98 -37.24
C GLU A 622 -2.47 -18.18 -36.30
N ALA A 623 -2.91 -19.38 -36.68
CA ALA A 623 -2.83 -20.57 -35.83
C ALA A 623 -1.40 -20.91 -35.33
N ARG A 624 -0.38 -20.51 -36.09
CA ARG A 624 1.05 -20.65 -35.76
C ARG A 624 1.57 -19.62 -34.74
N LEU A 625 0.71 -18.71 -34.28
CA LEU A 625 1.00 -17.60 -33.37
C LEU A 625 0.11 -17.63 -32.13
N ARG A 626 -0.64 -18.72 -31.95
CA ARG A 626 -1.56 -18.90 -30.85
C ARG A 626 -0.83 -19.48 -29.64
N PHE A 627 -1.16 -18.94 -28.48
CA PHE A 627 -0.73 -19.41 -27.17
C PHE A 627 -1.96 -19.65 -26.30
N ASP A 628 -1.99 -20.81 -25.65
CA ASP A 628 -3.03 -21.19 -24.71
C ASP A 628 -2.47 -21.11 -23.28
N PHE A 629 -3.27 -20.61 -22.35
CA PHE A 629 -2.97 -20.65 -20.93
C PHE A 629 -3.53 -21.93 -20.33
N VAL A 630 -2.64 -22.92 -20.15
CA VAL A 630 -3.02 -24.25 -19.65
C VAL A 630 -2.70 -24.32 -18.17
N LEU A 631 -3.62 -24.84 -17.35
CA LEU A 631 -3.30 -25.18 -15.96
C LEU A 631 -2.19 -26.24 -15.92
N GLN A 632 -1.17 -26.02 -15.09
CA GLN A 632 -0.11 -27.01 -14.90
C GLN A 632 -0.54 -28.16 -14.01
#